data_AF-K1GG59-F1
#
_entry.id   AF-K1GG59-F1
#
_cell.length_a   1.000
_cell.length_b   1.000
_cell.length_c   1.000
_cell.angle_alpha   90.00
_cell.angle_beta   90.00
_cell.angle_gamma   90.00
#
_symmetry.space_group_name_H-M   'P 1'
#
loop_
_entity.id
_entity.type
_entity.pdbx_description
1 polymer ?
#
loop_
_entity_poly.entity_id
_entity_poly.type
_entity_poly.pdbx_seq_one_letter_code
_entity_poly.pdbx_strand_id
1 'polypeptide(L)'
;MLNVGGASKEEEMKIIKKAYKFRIYPTLEQIIFFSKNFGCVRKIYNLMLDDRKKDYEEYKSTGVKTKYPTPAKYKEEYPYLKEVDSLALANAQLNLEKAFKNFLKNKDFGFPKYKCKSNPVQSYTTNNQNTIYIKDSYIKLPKLKSLVKIKLHRKIEGIIKSVTISKN
;
A
#
# COMPACT_ATOMS: atom_id res chain seq x y z
N MET A 1 -34.95 7.93 -48.94
CA MET A 1 -34.37 8.15 -47.61
C MET A 1 -33.34 7.06 -47.35
N LEU A 2 -32.06 7.44 -47.24
CA LEU A 2 -30.96 6.55 -46.85
C LEU A 2 -30.94 6.49 -45.32
N ASN A 3 -31.01 5.29 -44.76
CA ASN A 3 -30.74 5.09 -43.34
C ASN A 3 -29.54 4.15 -43.23
N VAL A 4 -28.37 4.74 -43.01
CA VAL A 4 -27.12 4.03 -42.71
C VAL A 4 -26.96 4.11 -41.19
N GLY A 5 -27.02 2.97 -40.51
CA GLY A 5 -26.96 2.90 -39.06
C GLY A 5 -26.26 1.64 -38.59
N GLY A 6 -24.99 1.50 -38.93
CA GLY A 6 -24.10 0.54 -38.29
C GLY A 6 -23.72 1.06 -36.91
N ALA A 7 -24.24 0.43 -35.86
CA ALA A 7 -23.66 0.51 -34.53
C ALA A 7 -22.89 -0.79 -34.28
N SER A 8 -21.61 -0.81 -34.66
CA SER A 8 -20.66 -1.78 -34.13
C SER A 8 -20.63 -1.60 -32.62
N LYS A 9 -21.16 -2.60 -31.89
CA LYS A 9 -21.05 -2.66 -30.43
C LYS A 9 -19.57 -2.63 -30.06
N GLU A 10 -19.10 -1.53 -29.48
CA GLU A 10 -17.83 -1.50 -28.78
C GLU A 10 -17.89 -2.55 -27.66
N GLU A 11 -17.12 -3.62 -27.79
CA GLU A 11 -16.99 -4.64 -26.76
C GLU A 11 -16.41 -4.01 -25.50
N GLU A 12 -17.22 -3.96 -24.46
CA GLU A 12 -16.84 -3.47 -23.14
C GLU A 12 -15.73 -4.38 -22.58
N MET A 13 -14.45 -3.96 -22.72
CA MET A 13 -13.30 -4.72 -22.24
C MET A 13 -13.34 -4.86 -20.71
N LYS A 14 -13.80 -6.01 -20.23
CA LYS A 14 -13.82 -6.38 -18.82
C LYS A 14 -12.41 -6.32 -18.22
N ILE A 15 -12.16 -5.32 -17.36
CA ILE A 15 -10.87 -5.17 -16.67
C ILE A 15 -10.76 -6.24 -15.58
N ILE A 16 -9.94 -7.27 -15.83
CA ILE A 16 -9.66 -8.33 -14.85
C ILE A 16 -8.44 -7.94 -14.01
N LYS A 17 -8.61 -7.87 -12.68
CA LYS A 17 -7.49 -7.71 -11.75
C LYS A 17 -6.90 -9.07 -11.41
N LYS A 18 -5.63 -9.29 -11.78
CA LYS A 18 -4.86 -10.49 -11.40
C LYS A 18 -3.75 -10.11 -10.41
N ALA A 19 -3.46 -11.00 -9.47
CA ALA A 19 -2.32 -10.88 -8.56
C ALA A 19 -1.31 -12.00 -8.82
N TYR A 20 -0.03 -11.67 -8.86
CA TYR A 20 1.07 -12.62 -9.03
C TYR A 20 1.99 -12.57 -7.83
N LYS A 21 2.46 -13.73 -7.37
CA LYS A 21 3.38 -13.85 -6.24
C LYS A 21 4.67 -14.48 -6.71
N PHE A 22 5.80 -13.80 -6.53
CA PHE A 22 7.12 -14.25 -6.95
C PHE A 22 8.12 -14.13 -5.81
N ARG A 23 9.16 -14.97 -5.83
CA ARG A 23 10.30 -14.86 -4.92
C ARG A 23 11.30 -13.85 -5.47
N ILE A 24 11.81 -13.00 -4.59
CA ILE A 24 12.91 -12.07 -4.89
C ILE A 24 14.19 -12.49 -4.18
N TYR A 25 15.33 -12.05 -4.69
CA TYR A 25 16.67 -12.29 -4.15
C TYR A 25 17.39 -10.95 -3.97
N PRO A 26 17.12 -10.25 -2.86
CA PRO A 26 17.69 -8.94 -2.63
C PRO A 26 19.15 -9.00 -2.16
N THR A 27 19.92 -7.97 -2.49
CA THR A 27 21.23 -7.72 -1.88
C THR A 27 21.10 -7.20 -0.45
N LEU A 28 22.21 -7.14 0.31
CA LEU A 28 22.20 -6.60 1.68
C LEU A 28 21.64 -5.17 1.75
N GLU A 29 22.04 -4.28 0.85
CA GLU A 29 21.52 -2.91 0.77
C GLU A 29 20.00 -2.87 0.52
N GLN A 30 19.50 -3.76 -0.35
CA GLN A 30 18.08 -3.88 -0.65
C GLN A 30 17.29 -4.41 0.55
N ILE A 31 17.87 -5.34 1.31
CA ILE A 31 17.28 -5.85 2.56
C ILE A 31 17.17 -4.73 3.61
N ILE A 32 18.21 -3.89 3.74
CA ILE A 32 18.19 -2.72 4.64
C ILE A 32 17.09 -1.75 4.19
N PHE A 33 17.00 -1.46 2.89
CA PHE A 33 15.95 -0.61 2.33
C PHE A 33 14.54 -1.15 2.63
N PHE A 34 14.28 -2.43 2.43
CA PHE A 34 12.99 -3.03 2.75
C PHE A 34 12.68 -2.99 4.25
N SER A 35 13.69 -3.25 5.09
CA SER A 35 13.55 -3.19 6.55
C SER A 35 13.18 -1.77 7.02
N LYS A 36 13.79 -0.73 6.43
CA LYS A 36 13.40 0.67 6.68
C LYS A 36 11.95 0.93 6.27
N ASN A 37 11.53 0.48 5.08
CA ASN A 37 10.14 0.62 4.61
C ASN A 37 9.14 -0.07 5.55
N PHE A 38 9.42 -1.31 5.98
CA PHE A 38 8.57 -2.03 6.93
C PHE A 38 8.45 -1.28 8.27
N GLY A 39 9.57 -0.78 8.78
CA GLY A 39 9.61 0.01 10.02
C GLY A 39 8.79 1.30 9.92
N CYS A 40 8.98 2.06 8.85
CA CYS A 40 8.30 3.34 8.64
C CYS A 40 6.79 3.17 8.44
N VAL A 41 6.38 2.21 7.62
CA VAL A 41 4.95 1.87 7.41
C VAL A 41 4.28 1.44 8.72
N ARG A 42 4.97 0.62 9.53
CA ARG A 42 4.48 0.23 10.86
C ARG A 42 4.33 1.45 11.78
N LYS A 43 5.35 2.31 11.84
CA LYS A 43 5.33 3.50 12.71
C LYS A 43 4.20 4.45 12.33
N ILE A 44 4.06 4.78 11.03
CA ILE A 44 2.96 5.63 10.55
C ILE A 44 1.60 5.02 10.87
N TYR A 45 1.41 3.73 10.59
CA TYR A 45 0.15 3.07 10.91
C TYR A 45 -0.20 3.17 12.40
N ASN A 46 0.77 2.93 13.29
CA ASN A 46 0.54 2.98 14.73
C ASN A 46 0.29 4.41 15.23
N LEU A 47 1.04 5.41 14.76
CA LEU A 47 0.81 6.82 15.09
C LEU A 47 -0.61 7.27 14.68
N MET A 48 -1.02 6.93 13.46
CA MET A 48 -2.35 7.26 12.97
C MET A 48 -3.46 6.50 13.72
N LEU A 49 -3.18 5.29 14.17
CA LEU A 49 -4.09 4.52 15.02
C LEU A 49 -4.25 5.16 16.40
N ASP A 50 -3.18 5.72 16.98
CA ASP A 50 -3.25 6.46 18.25
C ASP A 50 -4.13 7.70 18.12
N ASP A 51 -3.93 8.50 17.07
CA ASP A 51 -4.75 9.68 16.81
C ASP A 51 -6.22 9.29 16.60
N ARG A 52 -6.47 8.27 15.77
CA ARG A 52 -7.82 7.74 15.53
C ARG A 52 -8.50 7.22 16.79
N LYS A 53 -7.77 6.64 17.73
CA LYS A 53 -8.32 6.18 19.01
C LYS A 53 -8.78 7.34 19.87
N LYS A 54 -7.94 8.38 19.99
CA LYS A 54 -8.28 9.60 20.74
C LYS A 54 -9.53 10.26 20.16
N ASP A 55 -9.52 10.46 18.84
CA ASP A 55 -10.67 11.02 18.10
C ASP A 55 -11.95 10.20 18.30
N TYR A 56 -11.83 8.87 18.30
CA TYR A 56 -13.00 7.99 18.46
C TYR A 56 -13.58 8.03 19.87
N GLU A 57 -12.75 8.09 20.91
CA GLU A 57 -13.23 8.23 22.28
C GLU A 57 -13.84 9.62 22.53
N GLU A 58 -13.27 10.68 21.96
CA GLU A 58 -13.85 12.03 21.99
C GLU A 58 -15.19 12.10 21.23
N TYR A 59 -15.28 11.45 20.07
CA TYR A 59 -16.53 11.35 19.32
C TYR A 59 -17.62 10.63 20.13
N LYS A 60 -17.28 9.57 20.87
CA LYS A 60 -18.27 8.90 21.73
C LYS A 60 -18.79 9.79 22.87
N SER A 61 -17.96 10.68 23.41
CA SER A 61 -18.35 11.56 24.51
C SER A 61 -19.09 12.81 24.03
N THR A 62 -18.70 13.39 22.90
CA THR A 62 -19.18 14.71 22.43
C THR A 62 -20.07 14.65 21.18
N GLY A 63 -20.02 13.56 20.41
CA GLY A 63 -20.66 13.45 19.09
C GLY A 63 -19.97 14.25 17.98
N VAL A 64 -18.86 14.94 18.26
CA VAL A 64 -18.14 15.80 17.31
C VAL A 64 -17.20 14.98 16.42
N LYS A 65 -17.29 15.15 15.11
CA LYS A 65 -16.40 14.50 14.14
C LYS A 65 -15.19 15.39 13.85
N THR A 66 -13.99 14.91 14.18
CA THR A 66 -12.72 15.56 13.83
C THR A 66 -12.20 15.12 12.45
N LYS A 67 -11.44 16.01 11.78
CA LYS A 67 -10.73 15.67 10.55
C LYS A 67 -9.44 14.92 10.88
N TYR A 68 -9.18 13.85 10.14
CA TYR A 68 -8.00 13.01 10.38
C TYR A 68 -6.71 13.63 9.82
N PRO A 69 -5.59 13.51 10.54
CA PRO A 69 -4.29 13.96 10.06
C PRO A 69 -3.82 13.11 8.88
N THR A 70 -3.16 13.73 7.91
CA THR A 70 -2.45 13.02 6.84
C THR A 70 -1.06 12.61 7.29
N PRO A 71 -0.41 11.63 6.64
CA PRO A 71 0.96 11.23 6.94
C PRO A 71 1.98 12.38 6.85
N ALA A 72 1.65 13.50 6.19
CA ALA A 72 2.52 14.66 6.09
C ALA A 72 2.86 15.26 7.46
N LYS A 73 1.90 15.28 8.40
CA LYS A 73 2.08 15.79 9.76
C LYS A 73 3.26 15.14 10.47
N TYR A 74 3.40 13.82 10.34
CA TYR A 74 4.45 13.07 11.04
C TYR A 74 5.83 13.20 10.37
N LYS A 75 5.93 13.70 9.13
CA LYS A 75 7.23 13.85 8.45
C LYS A 75 8.07 14.99 8.99
N GLU A 76 7.44 15.93 9.70
CA GLU A 76 8.12 17.01 10.42
C GLU A 76 8.79 16.46 11.68
N GLU A 77 8.03 15.70 12.47
CA GLU A 77 8.50 15.07 13.71
C GLU A 77 9.47 13.91 13.46
N TYR A 78 9.29 13.17 12.35
CA TYR A 78 10.10 12.00 12.00
C TYR A 78 10.71 12.14 10.60
N PRO A 79 11.85 12.86 10.46
CA PRO A 79 12.47 13.12 9.17
C PRO A 79 12.86 11.87 8.36
N TYR A 80 13.22 10.77 9.04
CA TYR A 80 13.57 9.50 8.39
C TYR A 80 12.42 8.89 7.57
N LEU A 81 11.17 9.32 7.79
CA LEU A 81 10.03 8.93 6.94
C LEU A 81 10.16 9.44 5.50
N LYS A 82 11.04 10.43 5.24
CA LYS A 82 11.34 10.93 3.89
C LYS A 82 12.30 10.00 3.12
N GLU A 83 12.98 9.08 3.80
CA GLU A 83 13.89 8.10 3.18
C GLU A 83 13.14 6.98 2.45
N VAL A 84 11.89 6.72 2.83
CA VAL A 84 11.07 5.64 2.28
C VAL A 84 10.12 6.13 1.20
N ASP A 85 9.48 5.20 0.51
CA ASP A 85 8.51 5.51 -0.52
C ASP A 85 7.25 6.19 0.09
N SER A 86 6.90 7.37 -0.41
CA SER A 86 5.72 8.11 0.04
C SER A 86 4.42 7.35 -0.24
N LEU A 87 4.37 6.56 -1.32
CA LEU A 87 3.22 5.73 -1.65
C LEU A 87 3.06 4.56 -0.66
N ALA A 88 4.17 4.08 -0.07
CA ALA A 88 4.11 3.09 1.00
C ALA A 88 3.45 3.65 2.26
N LEU A 89 3.79 4.89 2.62
CA LEU A 89 3.17 5.59 3.76
C LEU A 89 1.68 5.89 3.50
N ALA A 90 1.33 6.33 2.29
CA ALA A 90 -0.06 6.57 1.91
C ALA A 90 -0.89 5.27 1.93
N ASN A 91 -0.33 4.15 1.46
CA ASN A 91 -1.00 2.85 1.57
C ASN A 91 -1.19 2.41 3.03
N ALA A 92 -0.29 2.79 3.96
CA ALA A 92 -0.46 2.53 5.39
C ALA A 92 -1.73 3.23 5.94
N GLN A 93 -1.93 4.49 5.57
CA GLN A 93 -3.14 5.26 5.88
C GLN A 93 -4.39 4.60 5.30
N LEU A 94 -4.39 4.28 3.99
CA LEU A 94 -5.56 3.68 3.32
C LEU A 94 -5.96 2.34 3.95
N ASN A 95 -4.98 1.54 4.37
CA ASN A 95 -5.24 0.29 5.08
C ASN A 95 -5.90 0.53 6.44
N LEU A 96 -5.46 1.55 7.19
CA LEU A 96 -6.06 1.94 8.45
C LEU A 96 -7.50 2.45 8.27
N GLU A 97 -7.72 3.32 7.27
CA GLU A 97 -9.07 3.80 6.89
C GLU A 97 -10.01 2.65 6.55
N LYS A 98 -9.53 1.68 5.75
CA LYS A 98 -10.32 0.49 5.43
C LYS A 98 -10.64 -0.33 6.68
N ALA A 99 -9.67 -0.54 7.58
CA ALA A 99 -9.87 -1.28 8.81
C ALA A 99 -10.91 -0.60 9.73
N PHE A 100 -10.81 0.72 9.90
CA PHE A 100 -11.78 1.50 10.66
C PHE A 100 -13.17 1.49 10.02
N LYS A 101 -13.25 1.65 8.69
CA LYS A 101 -14.53 1.59 7.97
C LYS A 101 -15.20 0.23 8.16
N ASN A 102 -14.43 -0.86 8.14
CA ASN A 102 -14.95 -2.20 8.38
C ASN A 102 -15.44 -2.35 9.82
N PHE A 103 -14.67 -1.88 10.81
CA PHE A 103 -15.07 -1.86 12.22
C PHE A 103 -16.39 -1.10 12.45
N LEU A 104 -16.55 0.08 11.84
CA LEU A 104 -17.77 0.89 11.97
C LEU A 104 -18.98 0.28 11.27
N LYS A 105 -18.76 -0.44 10.16
CA LYS A 105 -19.83 -1.09 9.39
C LYS A 105 -20.30 -2.40 10.02
N ASN A 106 -19.36 -3.21 10.52
CA ASN A 106 -19.65 -4.47 11.15
C ASN A 106 -18.75 -4.63 12.39
N LYS A 107 -19.40 -4.77 13.55
CA LYS A 107 -18.75 -4.93 14.85
C LYS A 107 -17.92 -6.21 14.96
N ASP A 108 -18.18 -7.23 14.14
CA ASP A 108 -17.43 -8.50 14.12
C ASP A 108 -15.95 -8.33 13.77
N PHE A 109 -15.59 -7.30 12.98
CA PHE A 109 -14.20 -7.05 12.61
C PHE A 109 -13.34 -6.57 13.79
N GLY A 110 -13.97 -6.07 14.86
CA GLY A 110 -13.30 -5.51 16.03
C GLY A 110 -12.50 -4.23 15.74
N PHE A 111 -12.01 -3.58 16.78
CA PHE A 111 -11.23 -2.35 16.65
C PHE A 111 -9.85 -2.63 16.01
N PRO A 112 -9.34 -1.76 15.12
CA PRO A 112 -8.02 -1.95 14.51
C PRO A 112 -6.90 -2.08 15.54
N LYS A 113 -6.05 -3.09 15.38
CA LYS A 113 -4.95 -3.40 16.31
C LYS A 113 -3.64 -2.76 15.87
N TYR A 114 -2.76 -2.48 16.83
CA TYR A 114 -1.39 -2.04 16.54
C TYR A 114 -0.61 -3.09 15.77
N LYS A 115 0.29 -2.63 14.91
CA LYS A 115 1.28 -3.48 14.23
C LYS A 115 2.50 -3.64 15.12
N CYS A 116 2.96 -4.88 15.30
CA CYS A 116 4.15 -5.21 16.09
C CYS A 116 5.38 -5.49 15.21
N LYS A 117 6.59 -5.33 15.78
CA LYS A 117 7.85 -5.66 15.09
C LYS A 117 8.12 -7.15 15.02
N SER A 118 7.71 -7.87 16.05
CA SER A 118 7.82 -9.32 16.17
C SER A 118 6.87 -10.10 15.27
N ASN A 119 5.97 -9.44 14.52
CA ASN A 119 5.15 -10.13 13.53
C ASN A 119 6.07 -10.82 12.52
N PRO A 120 5.95 -12.16 12.32
CA PRO A 120 6.74 -12.88 11.33
C PRO A 120 6.53 -12.30 9.93
N VAL A 121 5.33 -11.79 9.65
CA VAL A 121 4.98 -11.17 8.37
C VAL A 121 5.11 -9.65 8.45
N GLN A 122 6.08 -9.12 7.71
CA GLN A 122 6.25 -7.69 7.48
C GLN A 122 6.08 -7.37 6.01
N SER A 123 5.35 -6.31 5.70
CA SER A 123 5.10 -5.93 4.30
C SER A 123 4.91 -4.44 4.11
N TYR A 124 5.23 -3.95 2.92
CA TYR A 124 4.75 -2.65 2.44
C TYR A 124 4.23 -2.80 1.01
N THR A 125 3.31 -1.91 0.63
CA THR A 125 2.76 -1.84 -0.73
C THR A 125 3.07 -0.50 -1.34
N THR A 126 3.55 -0.50 -2.58
CA THR A 126 3.76 0.70 -3.38
C THR A 126 2.89 0.64 -4.63
N ASN A 127 2.47 1.80 -5.12
CA ASN A 127 1.62 1.92 -6.29
C ASN A 127 2.47 2.33 -7.50
N ASN A 128 2.13 1.83 -8.67
CA ASN A 128 2.90 2.14 -9.88
C ASN A 128 2.47 3.50 -10.44
N GLN A 129 3.35 4.50 -10.35
CA GLN A 129 3.24 5.78 -11.05
C GLN A 129 4.21 5.80 -12.24
N ASN A 130 4.18 4.74 -13.06
CA ASN A 130 5.12 4.48 -14.17
C ASN A 130 6.60 4.35 -13.75
N THR A 131 6.86 4.01 -12.50
CA THR A 131 8.21 3.85 -11.93
C THR A 131 8.55 2.39 -11.62
N ILE A 132 7.58 1.49 -11.70
CA ILE A 132 7.72 0.06 -11.46
C ILE A 132 7.63 -0.67 -12.79
N TYR A 133 8.68 -1.40 -13.11
CA TYR A 133 8.74 -2.25 -14.30
C TYR A 133 9.60 -3.48 -14.03
N ILE A 134 9.47 -4.48 -14.89
CA ILE A 134 10.27 -5.70 -14.85
C ILE A 134 11.09 -5.76 -16.13
N LYS A 135 12.39 -6.04 -16.00
CA LYS A 135 13.33 -6.16 -17.10
C LYS A 135 14.33 -7.27 -16.76
N ASP A 136 14.54 -8.22 -17.68
CA ASP A 136 15.57 -9.26 -17.61
C ASP A 136 15.60 -10.06 -16.29
N SER A 137 14.42 -10.45 -15.76
CA SER A 137 14.28 -11.11 -14.45
C SER A 137 14.69 -10.25 -13.24
N TYR A 138 14.60 -8.93 -13.38
CA TYR A 138 14.69 -7.98 -12.29
C TYR A 138 13.46 -7.08 -12.23
N ILE A 139 13.14 -6.60 -11.03
CA ILE A 139 12.08 -5.62 -10.80
C ILE A 139 12.69 -4.29 -10.33
N LYS A 140 12.25 -3.18 -10.94
CA LYS A 140 12.52 -1.82 -10.48
C LYS A 140 11.46 -1.41 -9.46
N LEU A 141 11.89 -0.90 -8.31
CA LEU A 141 11.01 -0.32 -7.30
C LEU A 141 11.29 1.18 -7.12
N PRO A 142 10.31 1.98 -6.64
CA PRO A 142 10.52 3.40 -6.38
C PRO A 142 11.55 3.61 -5.26
N LYS A 143 12.29 4.72 -5.30
CA LYS A 143 13.35 5.13 -4.36
C LYS A 143 14.55 4.19 -4.22
N LEU A 144 14.44 2.93 -4.64
CA LEU A 144 15.56 2.00 -4.70
C LEU A 144 16.35 2.22 -5.99
N LYS A 145 17.64 2.54 -5.89
CA LYS A 145 18.50 2.81 -7.07
C LYS A 145 18.72 1.56 -7.91
N SER A 146 18.99 0.43 -7.24
CA SER A 146 19.29 -0.85 -7.88
C SER A 146 18.02 -1.63 -8.27
N LEU A 147 18.20 -2.57 -9.20
CA LEU A 147 17.18 -3.53 -9.60
C LEU A 147 17.22 -4.75 -8.67
N VAL A 148 16.05 -5.32 -8.36
CA VAL A 148 15.94 -6.47 -7.44
C VAL A 148 15.72 -7.73 -8.27
N LYS A 149 16.54 -8.77 -8.06
CA LYS A 149 16.40 -10.04 -8.79
C LYS A 149 15.09 -10.73 -8.41
N ILE A 150 14.33 -11.20 -9.39
CA ILE A 150 13.02 -11.84 -9.22
C ILE A 150 12.98 -13.16 -10.00
N LYS A 151 12.42 -14.23 -9.39
CA LYS A 151 12.19 -15.50 -10.07
C LYS A 151 10.81 -15.51 -10.72
N LEU A 152 10.78 -15.13 -12.00
CA LEU A 152 9.59 -15.16 -12.84
C LEU A 152 9.33 -16.59 -13.32
N HIS A 153 8.44 -17.30 -12.64
CA HIS A 153 7.97 -18.62 -13.07
C HIS A 153 6.66 -18.55 -13.89
N ARG A 154 6.11 -17.35 -14.08
CA ARG A 154 4.91 -17.06 -14.89
C ARG A 154 5.12 -15.73 -15.60
N LYS A 155 4.60 -15.60 -16.82
CA LYS A 155 4.53 -14.32 -17.53
C LYS A 155 3.49 -13.42 -16.87
N ILE A 156 3.84 -12.15 -16.68
CA ILE A 156 2.89 -11.15 -16.17
C ILE A 156 2.18 -10.54 -17.37
N GLU A 157 0.85 -10.67 -17.38
CA GLU A 157 -0.01 -10.05 -18.38
C GLU A 157 -0.58 -8.74 -17.86
N GLY A 158 -0.55 -7.70 -18.71
CA GLY A 158 -1.11 -6.39 -18.42
C GLY A 158 -0.17 -5.45 -17.66
N ILE A 159 -0.76 -4.39 -17.10
CA ILE A 159 -0.03 -3.29 -16.47
C ILE A 159 0.09 -3.53 -14.96
N ILE A 160 1.30 -3.39 -14.42
CA ILE A 160 1.54 -3.45 -12.98
C ILE A 160 0.86 -2.23 -12.33
N LYS A 161 -0.14 -2.46 -11.47
CA LYS A 161 -0.83 -1.38 -10.72
C LYS A 161 -0.19 -1.09 -9.37
N SER A 162 0.27 -2.11 -8.68
CA SER A 162 0.90 -2.01 -7.36
C SER A 162 1.79 -3.22 -7.11
N VAL A 163 2.76 -3.07 -6.22
CA VAL A 163 3.64 -4.15 -5.78
C VAL A 163 3.67 -4.18 -4.26
N THR A 164 3.52 -5.38 -3.71
CA THR A 164 3.67 -5.63 -2.27
C THR A 164 4.94 -6.44 -2.06
N ILE A 165 5.88 -5.89 -1.29
CA ILE A 165 7.06 -6.61 -0.82
C ILE A 165 6.74 -7.13 0.58
N SER A 166 6.99 -8.41 0.83
CA SER A 166 6.77 -9.05 2.12
C SER A 166 7.97 -9.89 2.53
N LYS A 167 8.24 -9.90 3.84
CA LYS A 167 9.14 -10.80 4.53
C LYS A 167 8.26 -11.67 5.43
N ASN A 168 8.37 -12.99 5.28
CA ASN A 168 7.73 -14.00 6.11
C ASN A 168 8.80 -14.77 6.88
#